data_AF-A0A959LD78-F1
#
_entry.id   AF-A0A959LD78-F1
#
_cell.length_a   1.000
_cell.length_b   1.000
_cell.length_c   1.000
_cell.angle_alpha   90.00
_cell.angle_beta   90.00
_cell.angle_gamma   90.00
#
_symmetry.space_group_name_H-M   'P 1'
#
loop_
_entity.id
_entity.type
_entity.pdbx_description
1 polymer ?
#
loop_
_entity_poly.entity_id
_entity_poly.type
_entity_poly.pdbx_seq_one_letter_code
_entity_poly.pdbx_strand_id
1 'polypeptide(L)'
;MNHIEQEIIHHTRQWVSQVVIGMGFCPFAAKPFQEDRIRYVVLTDGSLQHLLERVIREAYHLDEHPDTETTLILLPDQYPDFLDYLDVLDLAEQLLIDQDYEGIYQIASFHPLYQFADTAPDDPANYTNRSPYPMLHLIREASITRVLEHYPDPESIPERNRALTREKGLVAMMALREACLSGQ
;
A
#
# COMPACT_ATOMS: atom_id res chain seq x y z
N MET A 1 11.92 -7.10 -16.99
CA MET A 1 10.52 -6.76 -16.67
C MET A 1 9.70 -6.97 -17.92
N ASN A 2 8.69 -7.84 -17.88
CA ASN A 2 7.81 -8.05 -19.02
C ASN A 2 6.79 -6.89 -19.13
N HIS A 3 6.08 -6.78 -20.25
CA HIS A 3 5.13 -5.69 -20.50
C HIS A 3 4.03 -5.60 -19.43
N ILE A 4 3.58 -6.76 -18.93
CA ILE A 4 2.52 -6.87 -17.92
C ILE A 4 2.99 -6.28 -16.58
N GLU A 5 4.20 -6.60 -16.14
CA GLU A 5 4.79 -6.04 -14.92
C GLU A 5 4.92 -4.52 -15.01
N GLN A 6 5.33 -4.00 -16.17
CA GLN A 6 5.43 -2.55 -16.39
C GLN A 6 4.07 -1.86 -16.30
N GLU A 7 3.03 -2.47 -16.85
CA GLU A 7 1.66 -1.99 -16.80
C GLU A 7 1.11 -1.98 -15.36
N ILE A 8 1.32 -3.05 -14.60
CA ILE A 8 0.91 -3.14 -13.18
C ILE A 8 1.61 -2.06 -12.34
N ILE A 9 2.91 -1.85 -12.56
CA ILE A 9 3.66 -0.79 -11.89
C ILE A 9 3.11 0.59 -12.32
N HIS A 10 2.79 0.77 -13.59
CA HIS A 10 2.20 2.01 -14.08
C HIS A 10 0.86 2.32 -13.39
N HIS A 11 -0.07 1.37 -13.35
CA HIS A 11 -1.36 1.52 -12.66
C HIS A 11 -1.18 1.85 -11.18
N THR A 12 -0.24 1.17 -10.51
CA THR A 12 0.06 1.42 -9.10
C THR A 12 0.63 2.82 -8.90
N ARG A 13 1.55 3.28 -9.77
CA ARG A 13 2.09 4.64 -9.72
C ARG A 13 1.02 5.69 -9.96
N GLN A 14 0.08 5.45 -10.89
CA GLN A 14 -1.07 6.34 -11.10
C GLN A 14 -1.94 6.41 -9.85
N TRP A 15 -2.24 5.28 -9.22
CA TRP A 15 -3.01 5.24 -7.99
C TRP A 15 -2.30 5.96 -6.84
N VAL A 16 -0.99 5.75 -6.64
CA VAL A 16 -0.23 6.50 -5.63
C VAL A 16 -0.28 8.00 -5.90
N SER A 17 -0.09 8.42 -7.15
CA SER A 17 -0.11 9.83 -7.54
C SER A 17 -1.49 10.49 -7.39
N GLN A 18 -2.53 9.88 -7.97
CA GLN A 18 -3.85 10.50 -8.09
C GLN A 18 -4.71 10.27 -6.84
N VAL A 19 -4.60 9.11 -6.21
CA VAL A 19 -5.41 8.73 -5.05
C VAL A 19 -4.67 9.05 -3.78
N VAL A 20 -3.52 8.42 -3.52
CA VAL A 20 -2.84 8.56 -2.23
C VAL A 20 -2.33 9.99 -2.02
N ILE A 21 -1.59 10.52 -2.99
CA ILE A 21 -1.03 11.88 -2.93
C ILE A 21 -2.08 12.92 -3.31
N GLY A 22 -2.79 12.72 -4.43
CA GLY A 22 -3.77 13.68 -4.95
C GLY A 22 -4.93 13.96 -4.00
N MET A 23 -5.32 12.98 -3.18
CA MET A 23 -6.36 13.14 -2.16
C MET A 23 -5.80 13.48 -0.77
N GLY A 24 -4.47 13.50 -0.63
CA GLY A 24 -3.81 13.79 0.64
C GLY A 24 -4.00 12.70 1.70
N PHE A 25 -4.18 11.44 1.31
CA PHE A 25 -4.38 10.33 2.26
C PHE A 25 -3.14 10.03 3.08
N CYS A 26 -1.96 10.15 2.46
CA CYS A 26 -0.70 9.95 3.15
C CYS A 26 0.20 11.17 2.93
N PRO A 27 0.43 12.01 3.96
CA PRO A 27 1.32 13.16 3.83
C PRO A 27 2.79 12.77 3.59
N PHE A 28 3.13 11.50 3.79
CA PHE A 28 4.49 10.97 3.68
C PHE A 28 4.78 10.38 2.29
N ALA A 29 3.75 10.15 1.46
CA ALA A 29 3.90 9.47 0.18
C ALA A 29 4.50 10.36 -0.92
N ALA A 30 4.31 11.69 -0.84
CA ALA A 30 4.66 12.60 -1.93
C ALA A 30 6.18 12.67 -2.19
N LYS A 31 6.98 12.82 -1.13
CA LYS A 31 8.44 12.96 -1.26
C LYS A 31 9.10 11.70 -1.83
N PRO A 32 8.86 10.49 -1.28
CA PRO A 32 9.43 9.27 -1.84
C PRO A 32 8.98 8.99 -3.28
N PHE A 33 7.74 9.35 -3.62
CA PHE A 33 7.23 9.19 -4.99
C PHE A 33 7.95 10.13 -5.97
N GLN A 34 8.12 11.41 -5.62
CA GLN A 34 8.78 12.41 -6.48
C GLN A 34 10.27 12.16 -6.65
N GLU A 35 10.93 11.65 -5.61
CA GLU A 35 12.35 11.30 -5.61
C GLU A 35 12.63 9.90 -6.19
N ASP A 36 11.59 9.18 -6.67
CA ASP A 36 11.65 7.80 -7.17
C ASP A 36 12.29 6.80 -6.19
N ARG A 37 12.02 7.02 -4.88
CA ARG A 37 12.52 6.20 -3.76
C ARG A 37 11.52 5.13 -3.32
N ILE A 38 10.47 4.89 -4.11
CA ILE A 38 9.53 3.78 -3.91
C ILE A 38 9.94 2.65 -4.84
N ARG A 39 10.31 1.52 -4.26
CA ARG A 39 10.59 0.31 -5.01
C ARG A 39 9.29 -0.45 -5.27
N TYR A 40 9.11 -0.92 -6.50
CA TYR A 40 7.96 -1.72 -6.90
C TYR A 40 8.41 -3.12 -7.27
N VAL A 41 7.73 -4.10 -6.69
CA VAL A 41 7.97 -5.53 -6.92
C VAL A 41 6.67 -6.14 -7.40
N VAL A 42 6.67 -6.79 -8.55
CA VAL A 42 5.52 -7.56 -9.02
C VAL A 42 5.78 -9.04 -8.78
N LEU A 43 4.85 -9.73 -8.12
CA LEU A 43 4.84 -11.19 -7.99
C LEU A 43 3.65 -11.76 -8.74
N THR A 44 3.88 -12.62 -9.73
CA THR A 44 2.82 -13.19 -10.59
C THR A 44 2.58 -14.69 -10.39
N ASP A 45 3.44 -15.39 -9.65
CA ASP A 45 3.40 -16.86 -9.55
C ASP A 45 3.71 -17.38 -8.13
N GLY A 46 3.43 -16.56 -7.11
CA GLY A 46 3.85 -16.85 -5.75
C GLY A 46 2.97 -17.88 -5.05
N SER A 47 3.57 -18.98 -4.58
CA SER A 47 3.03 -19.65 -3.39
C SER A 47 3.13 -18.71 -2.20
N LEU A 48 2.37 -18.98 -1.13
CA LEU A 48 2.50 -18.28 0.15
C LEU A 48 3.97 -18.19 0.61
N GLN A 49 4.72 -19.28 0.46
CA GLN A 49 6.14 -19.32 0.81
C GLN A 49 6.95 -18.29 0.00
N HIS A 50 6.75 -18.20 -1.32
CA HIS A 50 7.46 -17.22 -2.15
C HIS A 50 7.14 -15.77 -1.78
N LEU A 51 5.89 -15.49 -1.40
CA LEU A 51 5.50 -14.16 -0.92
C LEU A 51 6.23 -13.83 0.39
N LEU A 52 6.19 -14.73 1.36
CA LEU A 52 6.85 -14.55 2.65
C LEU A 52 8.38 -14.38 2.50
N GLU A 53 9.01 -15.21 1.67
CA GLU A 53 10.42 -15.03 1.30
C GLU A 53 10.68 -13.67 0.65
N ARG A 54 9.74 -13.18 -0.17
CA ARG A 54 9.87 -11.87 -0.81
C ARG A 54 9.76 -10.73 0.20
N VAL A 55 8.84 -10.80 1.15
CA VAL A 55 8.71 -9.79 2.22
C VAL A 55 10.05 -9.59 2.93
N ILE A 56 10.69 -10.68 3.35
CA ILE A 56 11.99 -10.62 4.02
C ILE A 56 13.13 -10.15 3.11
N ARG A 57 13.17 -10.61 1.85
CA ARG A 57 14.16 -10.09 0.89
C ARG A 57 14.04 -8.59 0.67
N GLU A 58 12.82 -8.06 0.69
CA GLU A 58 12.61 -6.62 0.52
C GLU A 58 12.92 -5.84 1.80
N ALA A 59 12.73 -6.41 3.00
CA ALA A 59 13.25 -5.83 4.24
C ALA A 59 14.79 -5.74 4.22
N TYR A 60 15.49 -6.83 3.85
CA TYR A 60 16.94 -6.81 3.67
C TYR A 60 17.40 -5.81 2.61
N HIS A 61 16.67 -5.72 1.49
CA HIS A 61 16.99 -4.72 0.46
C HIS A 61 16.94 -3.30 1.03
N LEU A 62 15.91 -2.99 1.82
CA LEU A 62 15.79 -1.71 2.50
C LEU A 62 16.95 -1.51 3.48
N ASP A 63 17.41 -2.51 4.22
CA ASP A 63 18.58 -2.32 5.10
C ASP A 63 19.84 -1.91 4.32
N GLU A 64 20.07 -2.53 3.17
CA GLU A 64 21.26 -2.27 2.34
C GLU A 64 21.17 -1.00 1.50
N HIS A 65 19.96 -0.53 1.18
CA HIS A 65 19.72 0.56 0.24
C HIS A 65 18.94 1.70 0.90
N PRO A 66 19.61 2.59 1.68
CA PRO A 66 18.96 3.71 2.38
C PRO A 66 18.36 4.75 1.41
N ASP A 67 18.79 4.76 0.15
CA ASP A 67 18.20 5.55 -0.93
C ASP A 67 16.82 5.03 -1.35
N THR A 68 16.49 3.76 -1.09
CA THR A 68 15.12 3.26 -1.21
C THR A 68 14.35 3.51 0.09
N GLU A 69 13.27 4.27 0.03
CA GLU A 69 12.50 4.66 1.22
C GLU A 69 11.51 3.56 1.64
N THR A 70 10.79 2.98 0.66
CA THR A 70 9.75 1.97 0.91
C THR A 70 9.65 0.99 -0.25
N THR A 71 9.08 -0.19 0.00
CA THR A 71 8.80 -1.18 -1.05
C THR A 71 7.32 -1.52 -1.13
N LEU A 72 6.74 -1.44 -2.32
CA LEU A 72 5.42 -1.98 -2.65
C LEU A 72 5.57 -3.34 -3.34
N ILE A 73 5.10 -4.40 -2.67
CA ILE A 73 4.98 -5.74 -3.22
C ILE A 73 3.57 -5.90 -3.77
N LEU A 74 3.46 -6.00 -5.09
CA LEU A 74 2.24 -6.09 -5.87
C LEU A 74 1.95 -7.55 -6.19
N LEU A 75 0.72 -7.98 -5.93
CA LEU A 75 0.26 -9.36 -6.04
C LEU A 75 -0.87 -9.46 -7.09
N PRO A 76 -0.62 -9.11 -8.37
CA PRO A 76 -1.60 -9.30 -9.43
C PRO A 76 -2.08 -10.76 -9.47
N ASP A 77 -3.38 -10.94 -9.67
CA ASP A 77 -4.03 -12.26 -9.81
C ASP A 77 -3.85 -13.23 -8.62
N GLN A 78 -3.34 -12.74 -7.48
CA GLN A 78 -3.15 -13.50 -6.25
C GLN A 78 -4.03 -12.92 -5.13
N TYR A 79 -4.60 -13.80 -4.30
CA TYR A 79 -5.48 -13.43 -3.18
C TYR A 79 -6.64 -12.50 -3.60
N PRO A 80 -7.48 -12.89 -4.57
CA PRO A 80 -8.63 -12.07 -4.99
C PRO A 80 -9.72 -11.98 -3.90
N ASP A 81 -9.76 -12.95 -2.99
CA ASP A 81 -10.62 -12.92 -1.81
C ASP A 81 -9.93 -12.13 -0.69
N PHE A 82 -10.69 -11.22 -0.06
CA PHE A 82 -10.13 -10.32 0.94
C PHE A 82 -9.81 -11.04 2.26
N LEU A 83 -10.53 -12.10 2.64
CA LEU A 83 -10.24 -12.84 3.86
C LEU A 83 -8.97 -13.67 3.69
N ASP A 84 -8.80 -14.33 2.55
CA ASP A 84 -7.56 -15.05 2.23
C ASP A 84 -6.35 -14.09 2.22
N TYR A 85 -6.54 -12.86 1.73
CA TYR A 85 -5.52 -11.80 1.80
C TYR A 85 -5.16 -11.41 3.24
N LEU A 86 -6.15 -11.31 4.14
CA LEU A 86 -5.90 -10.98 5.55
C LEU A 86 -5.11 -12.09 6.26
N ASP A 87 -5.41 -13.36 6.00
CA ASP A 87 -4.62 -14.48 6.55
C ASP A 87 -3.14 -14.40 6.14
N VAL A 88 -2.88 -13.96 4.90
CA VAL A 88 -1.52 -13.77 4.39
C VAL A 88 -0.84 -12.54 4.97
N LEU A 89 -1.59 -11.45 5.18
CA LEU A 89 -1.09 -10.26 5.85
C LEU A 89 -0.62 -10.59 7.27
N ASP A 90 -1.45 -11.30 8.05
CA ASP A 90 -1.11 -11.71 9.42
C ASP A 90 0.18 -12.55 9.46
N LEU A 91 0.36 -13.47 8.50
CA LEU A 91 1.58 -14.26 8.39
C LEU A 91 2.80 -13.41 8.01
N ALA A 92 2.64 -12.42 7.13
CA ALA A 92 3.72 -11.52 6.75
C ALA A 92 4.16 -10.62 7.91
N GLU A 93 3.21 -10.11 8.70
CA GLU A 93 3.47 -9.33 9.90
C GLU A 93 4.18 -10.17 10.96
N GLN A 94 3.69 -11.38 11.24
CA GLN A 94 4.34 -12.31 12.18
C GLN A 94 5.77 -12.64 11.74
N LEU A 95 6.00 -12.82 10.43
CA LEU A 95 7.33 -13.11 9.91
C LEU A 95 8.31 -11.95 10.10
N LEU A 96 7.86 -10.69 10.02
CA LEU A 96 8.72 -9.55 10.35
C LEU A 96 9.13 -9.56 11.82
N ILE A 97 8.20 -9.89 12.73
CA ILE A 97 8.50 -10.04 14.16
C ILE A 97 9.53 -11.17 14.36
N ASP A 98 9.30 -12.33 13.75
CA ASP A 98 10.19 -13.50 13.86
C ASP A 98 11.59 -13.28 13.26
N GLN A 99 11.77 -12.24 12.45
CA GLN A 99 13.05 -11.85 11.85
C GLN A 99 13.65 -10.57 12.47
N ASP A 100 13.19 -10.18 13.66
CA ASP A 100 13.66 -9.01 14.41
C ASP A 100 13.46 -7.66 13.67
N TYR A 101 12.45 -7.58 12.80
CA TYR A 101 12.08 -6.36 12.08
C TYR A 101 10.94 -5.56 12.73
N GLU A 102 10.39 -6.05 13.84
CA GLU A 102 9.44 -5.30 14.67
C GLU A 102 10.04 -3.96 15.11
N GLY A 103 9.31 -2.85 14.91
CA GLY A 103 9.79 -1.50 15.22
C GLY A 103 10.77 -0.93 14.18
N ILE A 104 11.18 -1.70 13.18
CA ILE A 104 12.05 -1.27 12.07
C ILE A 104 11.21 -1.03 10.82
N TYR A 105 10.41 -2.03 10.44
CA TYR A 105 9.51 -1.97 9.30
C TYR A 105 8.09 -2.33 9.71
N GLN A 106 7.14 -1.57 9.21
CA GLN A 106 5.71 -1.90 9.29
C GLN A 106 5.16 -2.23 7.90
N ILE A 107 4.07 -3.00 7.86
CA ILE A 107 3.33 -3.31 6.64
C ILE A 107 2.05 -2.48 6.62
N ALA A 108 1.90 -1.61 5.61
CA ALA A 108 0.59 -1.08 5.25
C ALA A 108 -0.06 -1.97 4.19
N SER A 109 -1.33 -2.29 4.39
CA SER A 109 -2.09 -3.23 3.57
C SER A 109 -3.10 -2.54 2.65
N PHE A 110 -3.16 -2.98 1.39
CA PHE A 110 -4.09 -2.48 0.40
C PHE A 110 -4.64 -3.61 -0.46
N HIS A 111 -5.94 -3.55 -0.76
CA HIS A 111 -6.64 -4.59 -1.49
C HIS A 111 -7.77 -4.02 -2.35
N PRO A 112 -8.07 -4.52 -3.56
CA PRO A 112 -9.16 -3.98 -4.39
C PRO A 112 -10.55 -4.04 -3.73
N LEU A 113 -10.72 -5.02 -2.83
CA LEU A 113 -11.92 -5.24 -2.03
C LEU A 113 -11.73 -4.86 -0.56
N TYR A 114 -10.73 -4.04 -0.22
CA TYR A 114 -10.49 -3.64 1.16
C TYR A 114 -11.78 -3.16 1.83
N GLN A 115 -12.03 -3.65 3.04
CA GLN A 115 -13.17 -3.28 3.86
C GLN A 115 -12.71 -3.14 5.32
N PHE A 116 -12.94 -1.98 5.92
CA PHE A 116 -12.73 -1.81 7.36
C PHE A 116 -13.81 -2.55 8.14
N ALA A 117 -13.44 -3.15 9.28
CA ALA A 117 -14.32 -3.96 10.11
C ALA A 117 -15.60 -3.22 10.57
N ASP A 118 -15.54 -1.89 10.69
CA ASP A 118 -16.65 -1.03 11.13
C ASP A 118 -17.44 -0.39 9.97
N THR A 119 -17.24 -0.84 8.73
CA THR A 119 -17.86 -0.25 7.53
C THR A 119 -18.68 -1.24 6.72
N ALA A 120 -19.65 -0.72 5.96
CA ALA A 120 -20.35 -1.48 4.93
C ALA A 120 -19.47 -1.64 3.67
N PRO A 121 -19.70 -2.67 2.82
CA PRO A 121 -18.91 -2.88 1.60
C PRO A 121 -18.94 -1.71 0.60
N ASP A 122 -19.97 -0.86 0.63
CA ASP A 122 -20.15 0.30 -0.24
C ASP A 122 -19.79 1.63 0.45
N ASP A 123 -19.27 1.61 1.68
CA ASP A 123 -18.78 2.82 2.36
C ASP A 123 -17.58 3.41 1.60
N PRO A 124 -17.63 4.69 1.17
CA PRO A 124 -16.52 5.36 0.51
C PRO A 124 -15.22 5.35 1.34
N ALA A 125 -15.31 5.28 2.67
CA ALA A 125 -14.17 5.16 3.57
C ALA A 125 -13.21 4.02 3.19
N ASN A 126 -13.73 2.93 2.64
CA ASN A 126 -12.91 1.81 2.19
C ASN A 126 -11.91 2.19 1.09
N TYR A 127 -12.19 3.26 0.32
CA TYR A 127 -11.32 3.72 -0.76
C TYR A 127 -10.04 4.41 -0.28
N THR A 128 -9.86 4.61 1.03
CA THR A 128 -8.54 5.00 1.55
C THR A 128 -7.52 3.87 1.38
N ASN A 129 -7.97 2.61 1.40
CA ASN A 129 -7.13 1.42 1.28
C ASN A 129 -7.49 0.51 0.09
N ARG A 130 -8.52 0.86 -0.70
CA ARG A 130 -8.78 0.16 -1.98
C ARG A 130 -7.79 0.56 -3.05
N SER A 131 -6.96 -0.41 -3.42
CA SER A 131 -5.93 -0.28 -4.42
C SER A 131 -6.29 -0.99 -5.75
N PRO A 132 -5.48 -0.81 -6.82
CA PRO A 132 -5.65 -1.52 -8.09
C PRO A 132 -5.45 -3.04 -7.98
N TYR A 133 -4.51 -3.47 -7.15
CA TYR A 133 -4.14 -4.88 -6.92
C TYR A 133 -3.96 -5.14 -5.42
N PRO A 134 -4.06 -6.40 -4.97
CA PRO A 134 -3.60 -6.77 -3.64
C PRO A 134 -2.11 -6.42 -3.51
N MET A 135 -1.73 -5.77 -2.41
CA MET A 135 -0.35 -5.36 -2.20
C MET A 135 0.01 -5.23 -0.72
N LEU A 136 1.28 -5.44 -0.43
CA LEU A 136 1.89 -5.17 0.87
C LEU A 136 2.89 -4.02 0.70
N HIS A 137 2.84 -3.03 1.59
CA HIS A 137 3.74 -1.88 1.56
C HIS A 137 4.65 -1.91 2.79
N LEU A 138 5.91 -2.27 2.59
CA LEU A 138 6.94 -2.21 3.61
C LEU A 138 7.43 -0.77 3.76
N ILE A 139 7.30 -0.22 4.97
CA ILE A 139 7.64 1.16 5.28
C ILE A 139 8.57 1.21 6.49
N ARG A 140 9.64 2.02 6.41
CA ARG A 140 10.52 2.29 7.54
C ARG A 140 9.80 3.07 8.62
N GLU A 141 9.73 2.50 9.82
CA GLU A 141 9.12 3.16 10.97
C GLU A 141 9.87 4.42 11.39
N ALA A 142 11.21 4.39 11.31
CA ALA A 142 12.05 5.56 11.60
C ALA A 142 11.72 6.75 10.68
N SER A 143 11.41 6.47 9.41
CA SER A 143 11.06 7.50 8.43
C SER A 143 9.69 8.10 8.69
N ILE A 144 8.69 7.27 9.01
CA ILE A 144 7.36 7.75 9.42
C ILE A 144 7.50 8.61 10.68
N THR A 145 8.11 8.06 11.75
CA THR A 145 8.28 8.73 13.05
C THR A 145 8.87 10.13 12.89
N ARG A 146 9.94 10.27 12.10
CA ARG A 146 10.59 11.57 11.85
C ARG A 146 9.65 12.60 11.23
N VAL A 147 8.75 12.19 10.33
CA VAL A 147 7.81 13.14 9.73
C VAL A 147 6.63 13.40 10.67
N LEU A 148 6.18 12.40 11.44
CA LEU A 148 5.12 12.57 12.45
C LEU A 148 5.49 13.61 13.51
N GLU A 149 6.77 13.69 13.93
CA GLU A 149 7.27 14.71 14.87
C GLU A 149 6.93 16.16 14.46
N HIS A 150 6.78 16.40 13.16
CA HIS A 150 6.55 17.72 12.58
C HIS A 150 5.14 17.85 11.97
N TYR A 151 4.36 16.77 11.94
CA TYR A 151 3.02 16.76 11.37
C TYR A 151 1.99 17.05 12.47
N PRO A 152 1.10 18.05 12.30
CA PRO A 152 0.08 18.34 13.29
C PRO A 152 -0.97 17.21 13.32
N ASP A 153 -1.21 16.65 14.50
CA ASP A 153 -2.25 15.66 14.78
C ASP A 153 -2.23 14.44 13.84
N PRO A 154 -1.13 13.66 13.82
CA PRO A 154 -0.97 12.52 12.93
C PRO A 154 -2.01 11.42 13.17
N GLU A 155 -2.45 11.24 14.41
CA GLU A 155 -3.48 10.27 14.79
C GLU A 155 -4.83 10.56 14.13
N SER A 156 -5.07 11.79 13.67
CA SER A 156 -6.29 12.17 12.94
C SER A 156 -6.29 11.77 11.47
N ILE A 157 -5.14 11.35 10.90
CA ILE A 157 -5.01 11.05 9.46
C ILE A 157 -6.07 10.02 9.01
N PRO A 158 -6.25 8.86 9.69
CA PRO A 158 -7.25 7.89 9.29
C PRO A 158 -8.67 8.48 9.26
N GLU A 159 -9.09 9.18 10.32
CA GLU A 159 -10.45 9.73 10.40
C GLU A 159 -10.67 10.84 9.37
N ARG A 160 -9.68 11.70 9.14
CA ARG A 160 -9.72 12.73 8.08
C ARG A 160 -9.89 12.11 6.69
N ASN A 161 -9.18 11.02 6.41
CA ASN A 161 -9.29 10.32 5.13
C ASN A 161 -10.67 9.68 4.94
N ARG A 162 -11.21 9.06 5.99
CA ARG A 162 -12.57 8.49 6.00
C ARG A 162 -13.64 9.57 5.79
N ALA A 163 -13.51 10.71 6.47
CA ALA A 163 -14.43 11.84 6.29
C ALA A 163 -14.38 12.40 4.86
N LEU A 164 -13.17 12.62 4.32
CA LEU A 164 -12.97 13.16 2.96
C LEU A 164 -13.57 12.24 1.88
N THR A 165 -13.35 10.94 2.00
CA THR A 165 -13.88 9.96 1.03
C THR A 165 -15.40 9.87 1.10
N ARG A 166 -15.98 9.93 2.31
CA ARG A 166 -17.44 9.99 2.50
C ARG A 166 -18.05 11.27 1.93
N GLU A 167 -17.38 12.42 2.09
CA GLU A 167 -17.80 13.69 1.50
C GLU A 167 -17.82 13.62 -0.04
N LYS A 168 -16.79 13.02 -0.65
CA LYS A 168 -16.74 12.83 -2.11
C LYS A 168 -17.76 11.83 -2.63
N GLY A 169 -18.08 10.82 -1.83
CA GLY A 169 -19.06 9.80 -2.14
C GLY A 169 -18.54 8.66 -3.02
N LEU A 170 -19.28 7.56 -3.01
CA LEU A 170 -18.86 6.27 -3.59
C LEU A 170 -18.57 6.37 -5.09
N VAL A 171 -19.46 6.99 -5.86
CA VAL A 171 -19.34 7.09 -7.33
C VAL A 171 -18.05 7.81 -7.73
N ALA A 172 -17.71 8.90 -7.04
CA ALA A 172 -16.48 9.64 -7.31
C ALA A 172 -15.23 8.80 -6.99
N MET A 173 -15.25 8.07 -5.87
CA MET A 173 -14.13 7.21 -5.47
C MET A 173 -13.94 6.01 -6.41
N MET A 174 -15.04 5.41 -6.90
CA MET A 174 -15.01 4.37 -7.92
C MET A 174 -14.38 4.87 -9.21
N ALA A 175 -14.89 5.99 -9.75
CA ALA A 175 -14.39 6.57 -10.99
C ALA A 175 -12.90 6.94 -10.91
N LEU A 176 -12.47 7.48 -9.76
CA LEU A 176 -11.06 7.83 -9.54
C LEU A 176 -10.15 6.59 -9.56
N ARG A 177 -10.58 5.48 -8.95
CA ARG A 177 -9.81 4.22 -8.98
C ARG A 177 -9.78 3.62 -10.39
N GLU A 178 -10.92 3.60 -11.08
CA GLU A 178 -11.02 3.05 -12.45
C GLU A 178 -10.16 3.82 -13.45
N ALA A 179 -10.06 5.14 -13.30
CA ALA A 179 -9.17 5.97 -14.10
C ALA A 179 -7.68 5.60 -13.94
N CYS A 180 -7.27 5.05 -12.80
CA CYS A 180 -5.89 4.61 -12.58
C CYS A 180 -5.55 3.30 -13.31
N LEU A 181 -6.56 2.50 -13.64
CA LEU A 181 -6.44 1.23 -14.38
C LEU A 181 -6.59 1.41 -15.89
N SER A 182 -7.06 2.58 -16.32
CA SER A 182 -7.27 2.91 -17.72
C SER A 182 -6.07 3.72 -18.18
N GLY A 183 -5.02 3.06 -18.65
CA GLY A 183 -3.85 3.73 -19.21
C GLY A 183 -4.28 4.71 -20.30
N GLN A 184 -4.12 6.01 -20.05
CA GLN A 184 -4.29 7.05 -21.07
C GLN A 184 -3.02 7.17 -21.92
#